data_AF-A0A936S7T1-F1
#
_entry.id   AF-A0A936S7T1-F1
#
_cell.length_a   1.000
_cell.length_b   1.000
_cell.length_c   1.000
_cell.angle_alpha   90.00
_cell.angle_beta   90.00
_cell.angle_gamma   90.00
#
_symmetry.space_group_name_H-M   'P 1'
#
loop_
_entity.id
_entity.type
_entity.pdbx_description
1 polymer ?
#
loop_
_entity_poly.entity_id
_entity_poly.type
_entity_poly.pdbx_seq_one_letter_code
_entity_poly.pdbx_strand_id
1 'polypeptide(L)'
;MTETITSPTLIDQFTKLKAELPNVKWVQYEPINNDNALSGAKLAFGTAVQPIYKFDKAERILSLDADIFSGFNVAYLKDFAKGRAFNEEKKDISRLYSVETTVSLTGAKADHRLAVKPSQMAEIAKAIAKAVGVAGATSTYTENAAWIAAMAKDLSEHKGRSLVVAGDHQAPVVHALAHAINAALGNAGQTVVYIDPLSPGTDKTQVEHFKELIGDIDGGRVKMLVVLGGNPVYNSPADFKLSAERMNKIALRVHLGLHQDETAELCQWNVHGKHYFEGWSDARAFDGTATIVQPIIAPLYDGKNFHELVQLCFKDNFDKKDADIVKAYWQAATITAAAAKPAEPVKAEAKPAGKEVAKETAPADAANIEVPKSAAPAIAAIPAGTAPKTFEDNWNKAIHDGVVPNTASTPRPSPRPRRFWPSLKLKQRVPVALR
;
A
#
# COMPACT_ATOMS: atom_id res chain seq x y z
N MET A 1 6.85 -2.17 -16.89
CA MET A 1 6.37 -2.37 -15.52
C MET A 1 7.38 -1.74 -14.57
N THR A 2 6.91 -1.08 -13.52
CA THR A 2 7.74 -0.47 -12.46
C THR A 2 7.10 -0.77 -11.09
N GLU A 3 7.82 -0.52 -10.00
CA GLU A 3 7.21 -0.20 -8.71
C GLU A 3 6.56 1.20 -8.76
N THR A 4 6.04 1.71 -7.64
CA THR A 4 5.45 3.05 -7.59
C THR A 4 6.48 4.14 -7.83
N ILE A 5 6.24 4.96 -8.86
CA ILE A 5 7.10 6.08 -9.25
C ILE A 5 6.45 7.40 -8.87
N THR A 6 7.21 8.25 -8.17
CA THR A 6 6.85 9.65 -7.91
C THR A 6 7.79 10.66 -8.59
N SER A 7 8.79 10.17 -9.33
CA SER A 7 9.76 10.96 -10.10
C SER A 7 9.06 11.79 -11.17
N PRO A 8 9.08 13.14 -11.08
CA PRO A 8 8.52 14.01 -12.11
C PRO A 8 9.13 13.75 -13.50
N THR A 9 10.46 13.60 -13.58
CA THR A 9 11.17 13.35 -14.84
C THR A 9 10.74 12.02 -15.46
N LEU A 10 10.67 10.94 -14.67
CA LEU A 10 10.30 9.62 -15.19
C LEU A 10 8.83 9.57 -15.62
N ILE A 11 7.93 10.24 -14.88
CA ILE A 11 6.52 10.39 -15.25
C ILE A 11 6.38 11.10 -16.61
N ASP A 12 7.15 12.17 -16.82
CA ASP A 12 7.19 12.88 -18.11
C ASP A 12 7.76 12.01 -19.24
N GLN A 13 8.84 11.25 -18.98
CA GLN A 13 9.37 10.27 -19.95
C GLN A 13 8.31 9.25 -20.35
N PHE A 14 7.58 8.64 -19.39
CA PHE A 14 6.50 7.70 -19.74
C PHE A 14 5.35 8.35 -20.50
N THR A 15 5.02 9.60 -20.18
CA THR A 15 3.99 10.37 -20.88
C THR A 15 4.37 10.57 -22.34
N LYS A 16 5.61 10.99 -22.61
CA LYS A 16 6.16 11.16 -23.97
C LYS A 16 6.28 9.82 -24.70
N LEU A 17 6.74 8.78 -24.01
CA LEU A 17 6.85 7.43 -24.59
C LEU A 17 5.50 6.92 -25.05
N LYS A 18 4.43 7.14 -24.26
CA LYS A 18 3.07 6.75 -24.60
C LYS A 18 2.53 7.50 -25.82
N ALA A 19 2.91 8.76 -26.00
CA ALA A 19 2.54 9.53 -27.19
C ALA A 19 3.22 8.99 -28.46
N GLU A 20 4.48 8.55 -28.36
CA GLU A 20 5.25 8.04 -29.50
C GLU A 20 4.96 6.56 -29.84
N LEU A 21 4.67 5.76 -28.81
CA LEU A 21 4.33 4.34 -28.90
C LEU A 21 2.92 4.10 -28.32
N PRO A 22 1.84 4.30 -29.10
CA PRO A 22 0.47 4.23 -28.58
C PRO A 22 0.06 2.88 -27.97
N ASN A 23 0.75 1.80 -28.35
CA ASN A 23 0.50 0.45 -27.83
C ASN A 23 1.26 0.15 -26.53
N VAL A 24 2.12 1.06 -26.05
CA VAL A 24 2.84 0.87 -24.78
C VAL A 24 1.87 1.00 -23.61
N LYS A 25 1.99 0.09 -22.65
CA LYS A 25 1.27 0.15 -21.37
C LYS A 25 2.27 0.29 -20.24
N TRP A 26 2.10 1.34 -19.45
CA TRP A 26 2.83 1.49 -18.20
C TRP A 26 1.99 0.92 -17.06
N VAL A 27 2.51 -0.14 -16.44
CA VAL A 27 1.89 -0.84 -15.31
C VAL A 27 2.79 -0.65 -14.10
N GLN A 28 2.20 -0.16 -13.00
CA GLN A 28 2.87 -0.04 -11.70
C GLN A 28 2.34 -1.14 -10.78
N TYR A 29 3.24 -1.87 -10.13
CA TYR A 29 2.87 -2.85 -9.12
C TYR A 29 3.98 -3.01 -8.09
N GLU A 30 3.60 -2.91 -6.83
CA GLU A 30 4.40 -3.32 -5.66
C GLU A 30 3.52 -4.11 -4.68
N PRO A 31 4.11 -5.02 -3.88
CA PRO A 31 3.36 -5.88 -2.97
C PRO A 31 2.78 -5.14 -1.76
N ILE A 32 3.42 -4.04 -1.34
CA ILE A 32 2.96 -3.16 -0.27
C ILE A 32 2.62 -1.81 -0.91
N ASN A 33 1.37 -1.67 -1.34
CA ASN A 33 0.89 -0.49 -2.07
C ASN A 33 -0.24 0.22 -1.31
N ASN A 34 -0.70 1.34 -1.87
CA ASN A 34 -1.76 2.18 -1.31
C ASN A 34 -3.13 1.95 -1.97
N ASP A 35 -3.40 0.78 -2.57
CA ASP A 35 -4.63 0.52 -3.33
C ASP A 35 -5.89 0.68 -2.47
N ASN A 36 -5.83 0.21 -1.22
CA ASN A 36 -6.96 0.33 -0.29
C ASN A 36 -7.21 1.78 0.12
N ALA A 37 -6.16 2.52 0.43
CA ALA A 37 -6.23 3.93 0.78
C ALA A 37 -6.80 4.75 -0.39
N LEU A 38 -6.32 4.48 -1.62
CA LEU A 38 -6.81 5.11 -2.84
C LEU A 38 -8.28 4.80 -3.10
N SER A 39 -8.68 3.54 -2.95
CA SER A 39 -10.06 3.11 -3.12
C SER A 39 -10.97 3.73 -2.06
N GLY A 40 -10.51 3.81 -0.81
CA GLY A 40 -11.24 4.46 0.28
C GLY A 40 -11.40 5.96 0.09
N ALA A 41 -10.38 6.64 -0.46
CA ALA A 41 -10.46 8.04 -0.85
C ALA A 41 -11.52 8.24 -1.95
N LYS A 42 -11.53 7.39 -2.99
CA LYS A 42 -12.58 7.41 -4.04
C LYS A 42 -13.97 7.18 -3.47
N LEU A 43 -14.13 6.26 -2.52
CA LEU A 43 -15.42 6.04 -1.84
C LEU A 43 -15.88 7.27 -1.05
N ALA A 44 -14.97 8.02 -0.42
CA ALA A 44 -15.30 9.19 0.39
C ALA A 44 -15.51 10.48 -0.44
N PHE A 45 -14.71 10.70 -1.48
CA PHE A 45 -14.63 11.96 -2.21
C PHE A 45 -15.10 11.86 -3.67
N GLY A 46 -15.41 10.66 -4.17
CA GLY A 46 -15.70 10.40 -5.59
C GLY A 46 -14.48 10.49 -6.51
N THR A 47 -13.32 10.89 -5.99
CA THR A 47 -12.06 11.00 -6.71
C THR A 47 -10.89 10.56 -5.84
N ALA A 48 -9.77 10.24 -6.48
CA ALA A 48 -8.55 9.91 -5.79
C ALA A 48 -7.95 11.16 -5.12
N VAL A 49 -7.68 11.08 -3.82
CA VAL A 49 -6.94 12.08 -3.06
C VAL A 49 -5.95 11.39 -2.13
N GLN A 50 -4.85 12.07 -1.81
CA GLN A 50 -3.87 11.61 -0.85
C GLN A 50 -3.93 12.51 0.40
N PRO A 51 -4.15 11.95 1.61
CA PRO A 51 -4.14 12.72 2.85
C PRO A 51 -2.70 13.01 3.30
N ILE A 52 -2.47 14.24 3.72
CA ILE A 52 -1.27 14.72 4.42
C ILE A 52 -1.67 15.06 5.85
N TYR A 53 -1.11 14.33 6.79
CA TYR A 53 -1.46 14.47 8.20
C TYR A 53 -0.54 15.48 8.89
N LYS A 54 -1.13 16.43 9.61
CA LYS A 54 -0.42 17.47 10.36
C LYS A 54 -0.43 17.12 11.86
N PHE A 55 0.46 16.20 12.22
CA PHE A 55 0.60 15.71 13.61
C PHE A 55 1.02 16.80 14.59
N ASP A 56 1.66 17.87 14.12
CA ASP A 56 2.04 19.04 14.91
C ASP A 56 0.83 19.84 15.39
N LYS A 57 -0.31 19.72 14.69
CA LYS A 57 -1.58 20.38 15.02
C LYS A 57 -2.59 19.46 15.71
N ALA A 58 -2.24 18.19 15.93
CA ALA A 58 -3.13 17.20 16.52
C ALA A 58 -2.84 17.03 18.02
N GLU A 59 -3.87 17.21 18.85
CA GLU A 59 -3.84 16.99 20.30
C GLU A 59 -4.49 15.66 20.70
N ARG A 60 -5.44 15.17 19.90
CA ARG A 60 -6.10 13.87 20.07
C ARG A 60 -6.02 13.07 18.78
N ILE A 61 -5.30 11.96 18.82
CA ILE A 61 -5.03 11.13 17.64
C ILE A 61 -5.70 9.77 17.82
N LEU A 62 -6.42 9.33 16.81
CA LEU A 62 -6.95 7.98 16.68
C LEU A 62 -6.27 7.26 15.51
N SER A 63 -5.55 6.19 15.82
CA SER A 63 -5.05 5.22 14.84
C SER A 63 -6.01 4.04 14.72
N LEU A 64 -6.49 3.78 13.51
CA LEU A 64 -7.25 2.61 13.11
C LEU A 64 -6.29 1.64 12.40
N ASP A 65 -5.58 0.85 13.19
CA ASP A 65 -4.56 -0.11 12.79
C ASP A 65 -3.45 0.49 11.92
N ALA A 66 -3.18 1.79 12.05
CA ALA A 66 -2.10 2.47 11.35
C ALA A 66 -0.83 2.40 12.20
N ASP A 67 0.25 1.85 11.63
CA ASP A 67 1.56 1.92 12.28
C ASP A 67 2.31 3.19 11.86
N ILE A 68 1.83 4.32 12.37
CA ILE A 68 2.32 5.68 12.11
C ILE A 68 3.84 5.81 12.36
N PHE A 69 4.37 5.05 13.32
CA PHE A 69 5.78 5.13 13.73
C PHE A 69 6.71 4.11 13.07
N SER A 70 6.21 3.32 12.13
CA SER A 70 7.06 2.47 11.28
C SER A 70 7.18 3.02 9.86
N GLY A 71 8.12 2.43 9.10
CA GLY A 71 8.41 2.82 7.73
C GLY A 71 9.09 4.19 7.62
N PHE A 72 8.76 4.93 6.55
CA PHE A 72 9.41 6.19 6.17
C PHE A 72 8.68 7.45 6.71
N ASN A 73 7.85 7.32 7.74
CA ASN A 73 7.02 8.39 8.32
C ASN A 73 7.78 9.30 9.31
N VAL A 74 9.03 9.65 9.00
CA VAL A 74 9.93 10.39 9.92
C VAL A 74 9.37 11.77 10.29
N ALA A 75 8.72 12.46 9.36
CA ALA A 75 8.07 13.75 9.61
C ALA A 75 6.95 13.63 10.67
N TYR A 76 6.06 12.65 10.49
CA TYR A 76 4.95 12.39 11.43
C TYR A 76 5.46 11.98 12.81
N LEU A 77 6.49 11.13 12.88
CA LEU A 77 7.12 10.76 14.13
C LEU A 77 7.70 11.97 14.88
N LYS A 78 8.41 12.85 14.18
CA LYS A 78 9.00 14.07 14.74
C LYS A 78 7.92 14.99 15.31
N ASP A 79 6.85 15.20 14.55
CA ASP A 79 5.78 16.10 14.96
C ASP A 79 4.94 15.54 16.11
N PHE A 80 4.66 14.24 16.11
CA PHE A 80 4.06 13.55 17.25
C PHE A 80 4.93 13.67 18.51
N ALA A 81 6.25 13.46 18.39
CA ALA A 81 7.16 13.57 19.53
C ALA A 81 7.17 14.98 20.15
N LYS A 82 7.09 16.04 19.34
CA LYS A 82 6.92 17.42 19.84
C LYS A 82 5.60 17.59 20.60
N GLY A 83 4.51 17.00 20.11
CA GLY A 83 3.22 17.00 20.79
C GLY A 83 3.24 16.32 22.16
N ARG A 84 4.18 15.40 22.37
CA ARG A 84 4.40 14.64 23.62
C ARG A 84 5.42 15.28 24.57
N ALA A 85 6.12 16.31 24.15
CA ALA A 85 7.13 16.98 24.98
C ALA A 85 6.43 17.75 26.12
N PHE A 86 6.51 17.20 27.33
CA PHE A 86 6.00 17.83 28.54
C PHE A 86 6.97 18.93 29.01
N ASN A 87 6.43 20.06 29.43
CA ASN A 87 7.15 21.05 30.23
C ASN A 87 6.16 21.77 31.18
N GLU A 88 6.68 22.56 32.12
CA GLU A 88 5.82 23.20 33.13
C GLU A 88 4.79 24.17 32.55
N GLU A 89 5.07 24.75 31.38
CA GLU A 89 4.19 25.67 30.65
C GLU A 89 3.15 24.93 29.80
N LYS A 90 3.47 23.72 29.32
CA LYS A 90 2.63 22.86 28.49
C LYS A 90 2.43 21.50 29.18
N LYS A 91 1.43 21.47 30.05
CA LYS A 91 1.06 20.28 30.83
C LYS A 91 0.19 19.30 30.05
N ASP A 92 -0.56 19.75 29.05
CA ASP A 92 -1.36 18.86 28.20
C ASP A 92 -0.51 18.33 27.04
N ILE A 93 -0.50 17.01 26.90
CA ILE A 93 0.28 16.29 25.89
C ILE A 93 -0.67 15.69 24.85
N SER A 94 -0.15 15.48 23.64
CA SER A 94 -0.90 14.75 22.62
C SER A 94 -1.27 13.37 23.13
N ARG A 95 -2.56 13.03 23.03
CA ARG A 95 -3.10 11.72 23.41
C ARG A 95 -3.27 10.84 22.17
N LEU A 96 -2.79 9.60 22.26
CA LEU A 96 -2.90 8.61 21.19
C LEU A 96 -3.80 7.44 21.60
N TYR A 97 -4.88 7.28 20.85
CA TYR A 97 -5.73 6.10 20.84
C TYR A 97 -5.29 5.18 19.70
N SER A 98 -4.99 3.93 20.00
CA SER A 98 -4.71 2.90 18.99
C SER A 98 -5.76 1.79 19.08
N VAL A 99 -6.52 1.60 17.99
CA VAL A 99 -7.33 0.42 17.78
C VAL A 99 -6.56 -0.46 16.80
N GLU A 100 -5.98 -1.56 17.26
CA GLU A 100 -5.08 -2.36 16.43
C GLU A 100 -5.31 -3.85 16.56
N THR A 101 -4.99 -4.56 15.47
CA THR A 101 -5.18 -6.00 15.35
C THR A 101 -3.96 -6.78 15.84
N THR A 102 -2.79 -6.14 15.74
CA THR A 102 -1.50 -6.70 16.11
C THR A 102 -0.70 -5.65 16.87
N VAL A 103 0.23 -6.07 17.74
CA VAL A 103 1.05 -5.11 18.50
C VAL A 103 2.00 -4.36 17.57
N SER A 104 1.85 -3.05 17.47
CA SER A 104 2.67 -2.16 16.64
C SER A 104 3.54 -1.20 17.48
N LEU A 105 4.48 -0.48 16.84
CA LEU A 105 5.22 0.60 17.52
C LEU A 105 4.27 1.73 17.94
N THR A 106 3.25 1.98 17.12
CA THR A 106 2.19 2.95 17.40
C THR A 106 1.38 2.55 18.63
N GLY A 107 0.95 1.30 18.73
CA GLY A 107 0.25 0.77 19.90
C GLY A 107 1.10 0.77 21.17
N ALA A 108 2.40 0.47 21.06
CA ALA A 108 3.32 0.52 22.20
C ALA A 108 3.55 1.94 22.75
N LYS A 109 3.27 2.97 21.94
CA LYS A 109 3.35 4.39 22.32
C LYS A 109 1.98 5.03 22.55
N ALA A 110 0.88 4.27 22.39
CA ALA A 110 -0.46 4.76 22.63
C ALA A 110 -0.75 4.89 24.13
N ASP A 111 -1.50 5.93 24.50
CA ASP A 111 -2.01 6.10 25.87
C ASP A 111 -3.18 5.15 26.12
N HIS A 112 -3.99 4.92 25.09
CA HIS A 112 -5.10 3.98 25.12
C HIS A 112 -5.04 3.03 23.94
N ARG A 113 -4.89 1.75 24.22
CA ARG A 113 -4.81 0.70 23.21
C ARG A 113 -5.99 -0.26 23.33
N LEU A 114 -6.72 -0.45 22.24
CA LEU A 114 -7.77 -1.44 22.11
C LEU A 114 -7.34 -2.52 21.12
N ALA A 115 -7.15 -3.74 21.62
CA ALA A 115 -6.82 -4.90 20.78
C ALA A 115 -8.10 -5.50 20.20
N VAL A 116 -8.16 -5.69 18.89
CA VAL A 116 -9.37 -6.17 18.21
C VAL A 116 -9.06 -7.22 17.16
N LYS A 117 -10.06 -8.00 16.75
CA LYS A 117 -9.87 -8.93 15.63
C LYS A 117 -9.87 -8.16 14.30
N PRO A 118 -9.09 -8.56 13.29
CA PRO A 118 -9.16 -7.94 11.96
C PRO A 118 -10.57 -7.88 11.38
N SER A 119 -11.36 -8.94 11.58
CA SER A 119 -12.75 -9.00 11.11
C SER A 119 -13.70 -8.00 11.78
N GLN A 120 -13.33 -7.44 12.95
CA GLN A 120 -14.13 -6.45 13.67
C GLN A 120 -13.81 -5.02 13.23
N MET A 121 -12.66 -4.76 12.59
CA MET A 121 -12.16 -3.40 12.37
C MET A 121 -13.14 -2.52 11.60
N ALA A 122 -13.78 -3.04 10.55
CA ALA A 122 -14.77 -2.29 9.78
C ALA A 122 -15.99 -1.89 10.62
N GLU A 123 -16.54 -2.81 11.42
CA GLU A 123 -17.70 -2.52 12.28
C GLU A 123 -17.33 -1.60 13.46
N ILE A 124 -16.11 -1.70 13.99
CA ILE A 124 -15.59 -0.76 14.99
C ILE A 124 -15.45 0.64 14.39
N ALA A 125 -14.85 0.78 13.21
CA ALA A 125 -14.74 2.07 12.53
C ALA A 125 -16.12 2.70 12.30
N LYS A 126 -17.14 1.90 11.94
CA LYS A 126 -18.53 2.36 11.85
C LYS A 126 -19.10 2.78 13.21
N ALA A 127 -18.80 2.05 14.29
CA ALA A 127 -19.25 2.40 15.64
C ALA A 127 -18.63 3.72 16.12
N ILE A 128 -17.35 3.94 15.82
CA ILE A 128 -16.65 5.20 16.08
C ILE A 128 -17.27 6.33 15.25
N ALA A 129 -17.50 6.11 13.96
CA ALA A 129 -18.17 7.09 13.09
C ALA A 129 -19.55 7.49 13.63
N LYS A 130 -20.35 6.51 14.07
CA LYS A 130 -21.64 6.76 14.74
C LYS A 130 -21.47 7.57 16.02
N ALA A 131 -20.50 7.22 16.87
CA ALA A 131 -20.26 7.90 18.14
C ALA A 131 -19.78 9.35 17.97
N VAL A 132 -19.04 9.65 16.90
CA VAL A 132 -18.60 11.02 16.54
C VAL A 132 -19.72 11.82 15.86
N GLY A 133 -20.79 11.16 15.41
CA GLY A 133 -21.94 11.82 14.77
C GLY A 133 -21.84 11.93 13.25
N VAL A 134 -21.11 11.03 12.58
CA VAL A 134 -21.13 10.93 11.12
C VAL A 134 -22.53 10.51 10.65
N ALA A 135 -23.14 11.30 9.77
CA ALA A 135 -24.50 11.04 9.27
C ALA A 135 -24.59 9.69 8.55
N GLY A 136 -25.67 8.95 8.82
CA GLY A 136 -25.92 7.63 8.20
C GLY A 136 -25.03 6.49 8.71
N ALA A 137 -24.09 6.75 9.63
CA ALA A 137 -23.25 5.70 10.19
C ALA A 137 -24.06 4.77 11.10
N THR A 138 -24.16 3.50 10.69
CA THR A 138 -24.73 2.42 11.49
C THR A 138 -23.68 1.34 11.71
N SER A 139 -23.71 0.70 12.88
CA SER A 139 -22.80 -0.37 13.24
C SER A 139 -23.54 -1.42 14.05
N THR A 140 -23.16 -2.66 13.85
CA THR A 140 -23.60 -3.82 14.64
C THR A 140 -22.66 -4.15 15.80
N TYR A 141 -21.52 -3.44 15.91
CA TYR A 141 -20.56 -3.64 16.97
C TYR A 141 -21.06 -3.07 18.31
N THR A 142 -21.12 -3.92 19.33
CA THR A 142 -21.63 -3.58 20.67
C THR A 142 -20.58 -3.71 21.78
N GLU A 143 -19.49 -4.42 21.52
CA GLU A 143 -18.38 -4.57 22.47
C GLU A 143 -17.68 -3.21 22.68
N ASN A 144 -17.01 -3.02 23.83
CA ASN A 144 -16.22 -1.83 24.14
C ASN A 144 -16.94 -0.47 23.96
N ALA A 145 -18.28 -0.46 24.00
CA ALA A 145 -19.08 0.74 23.73
C ALA A 145 -18.70 1.93 24.63
N ALA A 146 -18.40 1.68 25.91
CA ALA A 146 -17.95 2.72 26.84
C ALA A 146 -16.60 3.33 26.45
N TRP A 147 -15.65 2.49 25.98
CA TRP A 147 -14.34 2.95 25.51
C TRP A 147 -14.48 3.80 24.24
N ILE A 148 -15.29 3.33 23.28
CA ILE A 148 -15.57 4.06 22.05
C ILE A 148 -16.26 5.39 22.35
N ALA A 149 -17.25 5.41 23.25
CA ALA A 149 -17.96 6.63 23.62
C ALA A 149 -17.04 7.66 24.30
N ALA A 150 -16.16 7.22 25.21
CA ALA A 150 -15.20 8.10 25.88
C ALA A 150 -14.18 8.70 24.89
N MET A 151 -13.63 7.86 24.01
CA MET A 151 -12.69 8.30 22.98
C MET A 151 -13.35 9.24 21.97
N ALA A 152 -14.56 8.91 21.48
CA ALA A 152 -15.30 9.75 20.54
C ALA A 152 -15.66 11.11 21.15
N LYS A 153 -16.01 11.14 22.44
CA LYS A 153 -16.24 12.38 23.19
C LYS A 153 -14.97 13.23 23.25
N ASP A 154 -13.83 12.64 23.60
CA ASP A 154 -12.54 13.35 23.68
C ASP A 154 -12.11 13.91 22.30
N LEU A 155 -12.26 13.13 21.22
CA LEU A 155 -12.05 13.63 19.86
C LEU A 155 -12.98 14.81 19.53
N SER A 156 -14.25 14.71 19.92
CA SER A 156 -15.27 15.74 19.65
C SER A 156 -15.08 17.02 20.46
N GLU A 157 -14.46 16.95 21.64
CA GLU A 157 -14.06 18.13 22.43
C GLU A 157 -12.85 18.85 21.81
N HIS A 158 -12.11 18.18 20.92
CA HIS A 158 -10.92 18.70 20.23
C HIS A 158 -11.14 18.79 18.71
N LYS A 159 -12.34 19.17 18.26
CA LYS A 159 -12.64 19.42 16.84
C LYS A 159 -11.64 20.40 16.21
N GLY A 160 -11.17 20.09 15.00
CA GLY A 160 -10.12 20.83 14.29
C GLY A 160 -8.71 20.68 14.86
N ARG A 161 -8.55 20.02 16.02
CA ARG A 161 -7.27 19.68 16.68
C ARG A 161 -7.17 18.18 16.98
N SER A 162 -8.04 17.38 16.38
CA SER A 162 -7.99 15.92 16.46
C SER A 162 -7.55 15.35 15.12
N LEU A 163 -7.22 14.07 15.06
CA LEU A 163 -6.75 13.42 13.84
C LEU A 163 -7.12 11.94 13.85
N VAL A 164 -7.69 11.45 12.76
CA VAL A 164 -7.95 10.02 12.55
C VAL A 164 -7.13 9.50 11.37
N VAL A 165 -6.39 8.42 11.58
CA VAL A 165 -5.53 7.78 10.58
C VAL A 165 -5.93 6.31 10.44
N ALA A 166 -6.05 5.82 9.21
CA ALA A 166 -6.28 4.40 8.91
C ALA A 166 -5.00 3.77 8.33
N GLY A 167 -4.68 2.54 8.74
CA GLY A 167 -3.51 1.82 8.25
C GLY A 167 -3.67 1.34 6.82
N ASP A 168 -2.59 1.32 6.05
CA ASP A 168 -2.62 1.09 4.58
C ASP A 168 -3.19 -0.29 4.18
N HIS A 169 -3.09 -1.28 5.06
CA HIS A 169 -3.64 -2.62 4.85
C HIS A 169 -5.14 -2.74 5.17
N GLN A 170 -5.76 -1.71 5.72
CA GLN A 170 -7.17 -1.75 6.08
C GLN A 170 -8.06 -1.75 4.84
N ALA A 171 -9.26 -2.33 4.97
CA ALA A 171 -10.20 -2.35 3.85
C ALA A 171 -10.59 -0.92 3.43
N PRO A 172 -10.91 -0.67 2.14
CA PRO A 172 -11.26 0.66 1.64
C PRO A 172 -12.34 1.39 2.46
N VAL A 173 -13.29 0.65 3.02
CA VAL A 173 -14.36 1.20 3.87
C VAL A 173 -13.81 1.87 5.14
N VAL A 174 -12.72 1.36 5.73
CA VAL A 174 -12.11 1.93 6.94
C VAL A 174 -11.44 3.28 6.63
N HIS A 175 -10.75 3.37 5.49
CA HIS A 175 -10.20 4.64 5.01
C HIS A 175 -11.31 5.66 4.71
N ALA A 176 -12.40 5.24 4.05
CA ALA A 176 -13.54 6.11 3.79
C ALA A 176 -14.18 6.63 5.09
N LEU A 177 -14.33 5.76 6.09
CA LEU A 177 -14.82 6.14 7.42
C LEU A 177 -13.84 7.07 8.15
N ALA A 178 -12.53 6.84 8.07
CA ALA A 178 -11.54 7.75 8.65
C ALA A 178 -11.61 9.15 8.03
N HIS A 179 -11.82 9.26 6.71
CA HIS A 179 -12.07 10.54 6.05
C HIS A 179 -13.38 11.19 6.51
N ALA A 180 -14.47 10.42 6.59
CA ALA A 180 -15.76 10.93 7.07
C ALA A 180 -15.71 11.41 8.53
N ILE A 181 -14.99 10.69 9.41
CA ILE A 181 -14.78 11.08 10.80
C ILE A 181 -13.95 12.37 10.87
N ASN A 182 -12.84 12.45 10.13
CA ASN A 182 -12.04 13.68 10.07
C ASN A 182 -12.88 14.88 9.59
N ALA A 183 -13.74 14.70 8.59
CA ALA A 183 -14.64 15.76 8.14
C ALA A 183 -15.67 16.16 9.22
N ALA A 184 -16.31 15.18 9.89
CA ALA A 184 -17.26 15.46 10.98
C ALA A 184 -16.61 16.16 12.18
N LEU A 185 -15.32 15.94 12.40
CA LEU A 185 -14.52 16.60 13.43
C LEU A 185 -13.94 17.96 12.99
N GLY A 186 -14.16 18.40 11.75
CA GLY A 186 -13.62 19.66 11.22
C GLY A 186 -12.10 19.63 11.04
N ASN A 187 -11.52 18.45 10.82
CA ASN A 187 -10.08 18.24 10.70
C ASN A 187 -9.53 18.58 9.30
N ALA A 188 -10.39 18.59 8.28
CA ALA A 188 -10.02 18.95 6.92
C ALA A 188 -9.52 20.41 6.85
N GLY A 189 -8.36 20.62 6.24
CA GLY A 189 -7.67 21.92 6.20
C GLY A 189 -6.93 22.30 7.49
N GLN A 190 -7.16 21.57 8.60
CA GLN A 190 -6.50 21.79 9.88
C GLN A 190 -5.42 20.73 10.12
N THR A 191 -5.81 19.55 10.60
CA THR A 191 -4.94 18.41 10.91
C THR A 191 -4.83 17.43 9.75
N VAL A 192 -5.71 17.51 8.74
CA VAL A 192 -5.66 16.72 7.51
C VAL A 192 -5.74 17.65 6.30
N VAL A 193 -4.78 17.58 5.40
CA VAL A 193 -4.79 18.28 4.12
C VAL A 193 -4.89 17.26 3.01
N TYR A 194 -5.78 17.45 2.05
CA TYR A 194 -5.92 16.56 0.90
C TYR A 194 -5.21 17.17 -0.31
N ILE A 195 -4.37 16.36 -0.95
CA ILE A 195 -3.67 16.72 -2.19
C ILE A 195 -4.02 15.71 -3.29
N ASP A 196 -3.68 16.07 -4.52
CA ASP A 196 -3.70 15.09 -5.62
C ASP A 196 -2.67 14.00 -5.38
N PRO A 197 -2.97 12.72 -5.70
CA PRO A 197 -2.01 11.65 -5.60
C PRO A 197 -0.75 11.96 -6.42
N LEU A 198 0.41 11.67 -5.84
CA LEU A 198 1.70 12.01 -6.46
C LEU A 198 2.15 10.99 -7.51
N SER A 199 1.68 9.75 -7.40
CA SER A 199 1.89 8.70 -8.40
C SER A 199 0.80 8.76 -9.47
N PRO A 200 1.13 8.58 -10.76
CA PRO A 200 0.15 8.59 -11.84
C PRO A 200 -0.65 7.27 -11.90
N GLY A 201 -1.68 7.24 -12.75
CA GLY A 201 -2.49 6.04 -12.97
C GLY A 201 -3.39 5.69 -11.78
N THR A 202 -3.91 6.71 -11.10
CA THR A 202 -4.80 6.52 -9.95
C THR A 202 -6.25 6.26 -10.34
N ASP A 203 -6.56 6.10 -11.62
CA ASP A 203 -7.88 5.72 -12.13
C ASP A 203 -8.24 4.27 -11.73
N LYS A 204 -7.24 3.38 -11.66
CA LYS A 204 -7.37 2.01 -11.15
C LYS A 204 -6.38 1.75 -10.02
N THR A 205 -6.60 0.65 -9.31
CA THR A 205 -5.64 0.12 -8.33
C THR A 205 -4.46 -0.55 -9.06
N GLN A 206 -3.31 -0.63 -8.40
CA GLN A 206 -2.14 -1.33 -8.94
C GLN A 206 -2.43 -2.82 -9.13
N VAL A 207 -3.18 -3.45 -8.21
CA VAL A 207 -3.62 -4.83 -8.37
C VAL A 207 -4.50 -5.01 -9.62
N GLU A 208 -5.38 -4.07 -9.93
CA GLU A 208 -6.16 -4.11 -11.18
C GLU A 208 -5.26 -3.95 -12.42
N HIS A 209 -4.35 -2.97 -12.42
CA HIS A 209 -3.37 -2.81 -13.50
C HIS A 209 -2.52 -4.07 -13.71
N PHE A 210 -2.11 -4.72 -12.64
CA PHE A 210 -1.33 -5.95 -12.71
C PHE A 210 -2.17 -7.13 -13.21
N LYS A 211 -3.42 -7.27 -12.78
CA LYS A 211 -4.35 -8.28 -13.33
C LYS A 211 -4.58 -8.10 -14.84
N GLU A 212 -4.68 -6.86 -15.31
CA GLU A 212 -4.79 -6.55 -16.74
C GLU A 212 -3.52 -6.97 -17.50
N LEU A 213 -2.34 -6.70 -16.94
CA LEU A 213 -1.07 -7.18 -17.50
C LEU A 213 -1.05 -8.71 -17.59
N ILE A 214 -1.45 -9.42 -16.53
CA ILE A 214 -1.52 -10.88 -16.52
C ILE A 214 -2.49 -11.39 -17.59
N GLY A 215 -3.67 -10.77 -17.73
CA GLY A 215 -4.62 -11.11 -18.78
C GLY A 215 -4.07 -10.86 -20.19
N ASP A 216 -3.26 -9.81 -20.38
CA ASP A 216 -2.57 -9.53 -21.65
C ASP A 216 -1.47 -10.54 -21.96
N ILE A 217 -0.73 -11.00 -20.95
CA ILE A 217 0.28 -12.05 -21.09
C ILE A 217 -0.39 -13.38 -21.44
N ASP A 218 -1.44 -13.76 -20.72
CA ASP A 218 -2.16 -15.01 -20.97
C ASP A 218 -2.84 -15.01 -22.34
N GLY A 219 -3.28 -13.84 -22.82
CA GLY A 219 -3.81 -13.66 -24.16
C GLY A 219 -2.77 -13.48 -25.27
N GLY A 220 -1.46 -13.59 -24.98
CA GLY A 220 -0.39 -13.45 -25.97
C GLY A 220 -0.24 -12.05 -26.57
N ARG A 221 -0.81 -11.02 -25.91
CA ARG A 221 -0.79 -9.62 -26.39
C ARG A 221 0.50 -8.89 -26.04
N VAL A 222 1.23 -9.37 -25.03
CA VAL A 222 2.51 -8.78 -24.59
C VAL A 222 3.67 -9.39 -25.39
N LYS A 223 4.25 -8.60 -26.30
CA LYS A 223 5.43 -9.01 -27.08
C LYS A 223 6.74 -8.72 -26.36
N MET A 224 6.77 -7.61 -25.62
CA MET A 224 7.92 -7.16 -24.85
C MET A 224 7.47 -6.77 -23.45
N LEU A 225 8.15 -7.28 -22.44
CA LEU A 225 8.02 -6.85 -21.05
C LEU A 225 9.34 -6.28 -20.57
N VAL A 226 9.33 -4.99 -20.24
CA VAL A 226 10.44 -4.32 -19.55
C VAL A 226 10.04 -4.14 -18.09
N VAL A 227 10.80 -4.74 -17.19
CA VAL A 227 10.62 -4.66 -15.74
C VAL A 227 11.73 -3.77 -15.17
N LEU A 228 11.33 -2.60 -14.64
CA LEU A 228 12.23 -1.60 -14.07
C LEU A 228 12.15 -1.69 -12.54
N GLY A 229 13.12 -2.36 -11.93
CA GLY A 229 13.11 -2.70 -10.51
C GLY A 229 12.01 -3.68 -10.11
N GLY A 230 11.81 -3.83 -8.80
CA GLY A 230 10.89 -4.81 -8.24
C GLY A 230 11.29 -6.27 -8.55
N ASN A 231 10.50 -7.20 -8.02
CA ASN A 231 10.69 -8.64 -8.28
C ASN A 231 9.32 -9.32 -8.40
N PRO A 232 8.54 -9.04 -9.47
CA PRO A 232 7.17 -9.52 -9.64
C PRO A 232 7.03 -11.04 -9.71
N VAL A 233 8.06 -11.76 -10.19
CA VAL A 233 8.04 -13.22 -10.16
C VAL A 233 8.00 -13.73 -8.73
N TYR A 234 8.74 -13.10 -7.82
CA TYR A 234 8.73 -13.44 -6.41
C TYR A 234 7.52 -12.88 -5.65
N ASN A 235 7.22 -11.58 -5.78
CA ASN A 235 6.28 -10.89 -4.88
C ASN A 235 4.83 -10.82 -5.39
N SER A 236 4.54 -11.25 -6.63
CA SER A 236 3.15 -11.29 -7.12
C SER A 236 2.27 -12.26 -6.31
N PRO A 237 0.97 -11.96 -6.12
CA PRO A 237 0.06 -12.78 -5.34
C PRO A 237 -0.23 -14.11 -6.04
N ALA A 238 -0.53 -15.15 -5.26
CA ALA A 238 -0.71 -16.51 -5.80
C ALA A 238 -1.82 -16.61 -6.87
N ASP A 239 -2.95 -15.93 -6.66
CA ASP A 239 -4.12 -15.99 -7.56
C ASP A 239 -3.83 -15.50 -8.99
N PHE A 240 -2.90 -14.56 -9.14
CA PHE A 240 -2.50 -13.98 -10.44
C PHE A 240 -0.97 -13.89 -10.55
N LYS A 241 -0.31 -14.96 -10.10
CA LYS A 241 1.14 -15.08 -10.04
C LYS A 241 1.79 -14.84 -11.40
N LEU A 242 2.81 -13.99 -11.48
CA LEU A 242 3.67 -13.92 -12.66
C LEU A 242 4.63 -15.12 -12.66
N SER A 243 4.11 -16.28 -13.05
CA SER A 243 4.82 -17.56 -13.05
C SER A 243 5.82 -17.68 -14.20
N ALA A 244 6.73 -18.66 -14.12
CA ALA A 244 7.64 -18.99 -15.20
C ALA A 244 6.92 -19.33 -16.52
N GLU A 245 5.77 -20.02 -16.44
CA GLU A 245 4.94 -20.31 -17.62
C GLU A 245 4.49 -19.01 -18.30
N ARG A 246 3.95 -18.05 -17.53
CA ARG A 246 3.52 -16.75 -18.05
C ARG A 246 4.68 -15.95 -18.61
N MET A 247 5.80 -15.91 -17.91
CA MET A 247 7.02 -15.25 -18.41
C MET A 247 7.43 -15.85 -19.76
N ASN A 248 7.40 -17.17 -19.92
CA ASN A 248 7.79 -17.82 -21.18
C ASN A 248 6.85 -17.57 -22.36
N LYS A 249 5.64 -17.01 -22.15
CA LYS A 249 4.75 -16.57 -23.23
C LYS A 249 5.22 -15.26 -23.88
N ILE A 250 6.09 -14.50 -23.20
CA ILE A 250 6.54 -13.17 -23.64
C ILE A 250 7.82 -13.32 -24.46
N ALA A 251 7.83 -12.81 -25.69
CA ALA A 251 8.94 -13.00 -26.62
C ALA A 251 10.24 -12.32 -26.15
N LEU A 252 10.16 -11.07 -25.69
CA LEU A 252 11.30 -10.34 -25.13
C LEU A 252 11.03 -9.89 -23.69
N ARG A 253 11.91 -10.28 -22.78
CA ARG A 253 11.86 -9.88 -21.37
C ARG A 253 13.16 -9.22 -20.98
N VAL A 254 13.05 -8.00 -20.48
CA VAL A 254 14.17 -7.18 -20.02
C VAL A 254 13.91 -6.84 -18.56
N HIS A 255 14.85 -7.16 -17.70
CA HIS A 255 14.86 -6.74 -16.31
C HIS A 255 15.99 -5.73 -16.10
N LEU A 256 15.72 -4.69 -15.31
CA LEU A 256 16.74 -3.81 -14.77
C LEU A 256 16.62 -3.82 -13.25
N GLY A 257 17.67 -4.26 -12.58
CA GLY A 257 17.66 -4.41 -11.13
C GLY A 257 19.07 -4.40 -10.53
N LEU A 258 19.14 -4.17 -9.22
CA LEU A 258 20.40 -4.20 -8.47
C LEU A 258 20.90 -5.63 -8.20
N HIS A 259 20.01 -6.61 -8.29
CA HIS A 259 20.27 -8.00 -7.99
C HIS A 259 19.89 -8.89 -9.16
N GLN A 260 20.52 -10.06 -9.23
CA GLN A 260 20.04 -11.16 -10.05
C GLN A 260 19.03 -11.95 -9.23
N ASP A 261 17.76 -11.55 -9.32
CA ASP A 261 16.64 -12.12 -8.57
C ASP A 261 15.79 -13.09 -9.42
N GLU A 262 14.71 -13.62 -8.84
CA GLU A 262 13.80 -14.56 -9.50
C GLU A 262 13.19 -14.01 -10.80
N THR A 263 13.04 -12.68 -10.91
CA THR A 263 12.57 -12.04 -12.14
C THR A 263 13.70 -11.99 -13.18
N ALA A 264 14.91 -11.64 -12.76
CA ALA A 264 16.09 -11.64 -13.62
C ALA A 264 16.39 -13.02 -14.22
N GLU A 265 16.26 -14.10 -13.44
CA GLU A 265 16.47 -15.49 -13.90
C GLU A 265 15.54 -15.90 -15.05
N LEU A 266 14.36 -15.30 -15.12
CA LEU A 266 13.36 -15.57 -16.14
C LEU A 266 13.38 -14.55 -17.29
N CYS A 267 14.32 -13.60 -17.29
CA CYS A 267 14.47 -12.62 -18.37
C CYS A 267 15.65 -12.96 -19.28
N GLN A 268 15.53 -12.66 -20.59
CA GLN A 268 16.67 -12.82 -21.52
C GLN A 268 17.74 -11.76 -21.28
N TRP A 269 17.31 -10.56 -20.90
CA TRP A 269 18.20 -9.45 -20.56
C TRP A 269 18.04 -9.09 -19.10
N ASN A 270 19.14 -9.07 -18.36
CA ASN A 270 19.23 -8.49 -17.04
C ASN A 270 20.27 -7.37 -17.06
N VAL A 271 19.81 -6.13 -16.96
CA VAL A 271 20.63 -4.93 -16.98
C VAL A 271 20.99 -4.55 -15.55
N HIS A 272 22.29 -4.36 -15.28
CA HIS A 272 22.75 -3.88 -13.99
C HIS A 272 22.14 -2.51 -13.68
N GLY A 273 21.35 -2.43 -12.62
CA GLY A 273 20.81 -1.18 -12.13
C GLY A 273 21.91 -0.31 -11.49
N LYS A 274 21.88 1.00 -11.75
CA LYS A 274 22.60 1.96 -10.89
C LYS A 274 21.86 2.05 -9.56
N HIS A 275 22.59 1.97 -8.45
CA HIS A 275 22.06 2.38 -7.15
C HIS A 275 21.74 3.87 -7.19
N TYR A 276 20.82 4.36 -6.36
CA TYR A 276 20.46 5.79 -6.34
C TYR A 276 21.63 6.71 -5.91
N PHE A 277 22.76 6.15 -5.47
CA PHE A 277 24.01 6.88 -5.19
C PHE A 277 24.92 7.03 -6.42
N GLU A 278 24.62 6.33 -7.51
CA GLU A 278 25.48 6.20 -8.69
C GLU A 278 24.93 6.92 -9.93
N GLY A 279 23.70 7.44 -9.88
CA GLY A 279 23.06 8.08 -11.03
C GLY A 279 22.23 9.30 -10.65
N TRP A 280 21.99 10.16 -11.64
CA TRP A 280 21.10 11.30 -11.50
C TRP A 280 19.64 10.86 -11.62
N SER A 281 18.78 11.39 -10.76
CA SER A 281 17.33 11.15 -10.80
C SER A 281 16.60 12.28 -10.06
N ASP A 282 15.28 12.13 -9.88
CA ASP A 282 14.47 12.97 -9.03
C ASP A 282 13.32 12.18 -8.39
N ALA A 283 12.73 12.70 -7.32
CA ALA A 283 11.59 12.10 -6.65
C ALA A 283 10.72 13.18 -6.00
N ARG A 284 9.47 12.84 -5.68
CA ARG A 284 8.63 13.65 -4.77
C ARG A 284 8.49 12.96 -3.43
N ALA A 285 8.68 13.73 -2.36
CA ALA A 285 8.33 13.33 -1.00
C ALA A 285 6.81 13.23 -0.84
N PHE A 286 6.34 12.68 0.29
CA PHE A 286 4.93 12.42 0.57
C PHE A 286 4.02 13.67 0.47
N ASP A 287 4.57 14.88 0.67
CA ASP A 287 3.85 16.16 0.59
C ASP A 287 3.93 16.84 -0.79
N GLY A 288 4.61 16.20 -1.75
CA GLY A 288 4.82 16.72 -3.10
C GLY A 288 6.11 17.54 -3.27
N THR A 289 6.89 17.75 -2.20
CA THR A 289 8.21 18.40 -2.30
C THR A 289 9.12 17.58 -3.19
N ALA A 290 9.59 18.19 -4.29
CA ALA A 290 10.51 17.53 -5.19
C ALA A 290 11.96 17.62 -4.69
N THR A 291 12.74 16.58 -4.96
CA THR A 291 14.17 16.53 -4.67
C THR A 291 14.93 15.92 -5.85
N ILE A 292 16.15 16.40 -6.08
CA ILE A 292 17.07 15.85 -7.07
C ILE A 292 17.95 14.82 -6.38
N VAL A 293 18.00 13.62 -6.95
CA VAL A 293 18.94 12.57 -6.55
C VAL A 293 20.26 12.85 -7.27
N GLN A 294 21.32 13.05 -6.48
CA GLN A 294 22.65 13.36 -6.99
C GLN A 294 23.57 12.15 -6.75
N PRO A 295 24.37 11.74 -7.76
CA PRO A 295 25.35 10.70 -7.57
C PRO A 295 26.45 11.20 -6.63
N ILE A 296 26.80 10.38 -5.63
CA ILE A 296 27.92 10.62 -4.71
C ILE A 296 29.15 9.80 -5.09
N ILE A 297 29.00 8.87 -6.05
CA ILE A 297 30.06 8.03 -6.60
C ILE A 297 29.75 7.76 -8.07
N ALA A 298 30.78 7.51 -8.87
CA ALA A 298 30.60 7.01 -10.23
C ALA A 298 30.03 5.57 -10.21
N PRO A 299 29.24 5.14 -11.22
CA PRO A 299 28.74 3.78 -11.29
C PRO A 299 29.87 2.75 -11.23
N LEU A 300 29.81 1.85 -10.26
CA LEU A 300 30.88 0.85 -10.07
C LEU A 300 30.90 -0.22 -11.17
N TYR A 301 29.74 -0.52 -11.74
CA TYR A 301 29.55 -1.60 -12.71
C TYR A 301 29.07 -1.11 -14.09
N ASP A 302 29.20 0.19 -14.37
CA ASP A 302 28.67 0.85 -15.58
C ASP A 302 27.19 0.49 -15.87
N GLY A 303 26.40 0.38 -14.80
CA GLY A 303 24.98 0.08 -14.87
C GLY A 303 24.16 1.19 -15.54
N LYS A 304 22.85 0.97 -15.64
CA LYS A 304 21.88 1.95 -16.13
C LYS A 304 20.81 2.20 -15.08
N ASN A 305 20.28 3.42 -15.03
CA ASN A 305 19.10 3.69 -14.20
C ASN A 305 17.81 3.64 -15.04
N PHE A 306 16.67 3.89 -14.40
CA PHE A 306 15.37 3.80 -15.07
C PHE A 306 15.26 4.82 -16.20
N HIS A 307 15.80 6.03 -16.01
CA HIS A 307 15.77 7.10 -17.01
C HIS A 307 16.47 6.67 -18.30
N GLU A 308 17.68 6.12 -18.20
CA GLU A 308 18.46 5.66 -19.34
C GLU A 308 17.78 4.49 -20.05
N LEU A 309 17.22 3.50 -19.32
CA LEU A 309 16.57 2.36 -19.97
C LEU A 309 15.25 2.75 -20.66
N VAL A 310 14.46 3.64 -20.06
CA VAL A 310 13.26 4.18 -20.70
C VAL A 310 13.62 5.03 -21.91
N GLN A 311 14.73 5.79 -21.85
CA GLN A 311 15.21 6.59 -22.97
C GLN A 311 15.55 5.74 -24.20
N LEU A 312 16.07 4.52 -24.01
CA LEU A 312 16.36 3.58 -25.11
C LEU A 312 15.12 3.16 -25.90
N CYS A 313 13.91 3.33 -25.36
CA CYS A 313 12.67 2.97 -26.04
C CYS A 313 12.13 4.05 -27.01
N PHE A 314 12.75 5.22 -27.07
CA PHE A 314 12.39 6.28 -28.02
C PHE A 314 13.05 6.07 -29.38
N LYS A 315 12.44 6.55 -30.47
CA LYS A 315 13.00 6.47 -31.83
C LYS A 315 14.22 7.37 -32.01
N ASP A 316 14.16 8.57 -31.42
CA ASP A 316 15.20 9.60 -31.52
C ASP A 316 15.74 9.98 -30.13
N ASN A 317 17.00 10.41 -30.09
CA ASN A 317 17.71 10.78 -28.87
C ASN A 317 17.65 9.68 -27.79
N PHE A 318 17.76 8.42 -28.19
CA PHE A 318 17.68 7.26 -27.30
C PHE A 318 18.92 7.10 -26.41
N ASP A 319 20.02 7.78 -26.73
CA ASP A 319 21.35 7.64 -26.15
C ASP A 319 21.69 8.69 -25.08
N LYS A 320 20.69 9.41 -24.56
CA LYS A 320 20.93 10.41 -23.50
C LYS A 320 21.36 9.78 -22.18
N LYS A 321 22.23 10.49 -21.48
CA LYS A 321 22.61 10.17 -20.11
C LYS A 321 21.57 10.68 -19.12
N ASP A 322 21.50 10.01 -17.98
CA ASP A 322 20.60 10.35 -16.87
C ASP A 322 20.69 11.83 -16.45
N ALA A 323 21.89 12.37 -16.33
CA ALA A 323 22.12 13.78 -15.97
C ALA A 323 21.45 14.75 -16.95
N ASP A 324 21.58 14.49 -18.26
CA ASP A 324 21.03 15.35 -19.31
C ASP A 324 19.50 15.25 -19.37
N ILE A 325 18.95 14.05 -19.16
CA ILE A 325 17.51 13.80 -19.11
C ILE A 325 16.88 14.62 -17.97
N VAL A 326 17.41 14.47 -16.75
CA VAL A 326 16.91 15.17 -15.56
C VAL A 326 17.06 16.68 -15.74
N LYS A 327 18.24 17.14 -16.18
CA LYS A 327 18.48 18.58 -16.40
C LYS A 327 17.52 19.18 -17.43
N ALA A 328 17.28 18.50 -18.54
CA ALA A 328 16.37 18.97 -19.58
C ALA A 328 14.92 19.10 -19.07
N TYR A 329 14.45 18.14 -18.27
CA TYR A 329 13.12 18.24 -17.65
C TYR A 329 13.02 19.48 -16.76
N TRP A 330 13.96 19.67 -15.84
CA TRP A 330 13.92 20.76 -14.88
C TRP A 330 14.18 22.15 -15.49
N GLN A 331 14.85 22.24 -16.64
CA GLN A 331 14.99 23.48 -17.40
C GLN A 331 13.68 23.91 -18.09
N ALA A 332 12.82 22.96 -18.45
CA ALA A 332 11.54 23.22 -19.12
C ALA A 332 10.36 23.30 -18.14
N ALA A 333 10.47 22.68 -16.97
CA ALA A 333 9.39 22.58 -16.00
C ALA A 333 9.06 23.94 -15.37
N THR A 334 7.76 24.27 -15.32
CA THR A 334 7.25 25.33 -14.44
C THR A 334 6.96 24.72 -13.08
N ILE A 335 7.77 25.05 -12.06
CA ILE A 335 7.69 24.42 -10.74
C ILE A 335 6.63 25.12 -9.90
N THR A 336 5.49 24.47 -9.67
CA THR A 336 4.44 24.92 -8.74
C THR A 336 4.17 23.86 -7.69
N ALA A 337 3.96 24.27 -6.43
CA ALA A 337 3.59 23.36 -5.35
C ALA A 337 2.26 22.65 -5.65
N ALA A 338 2.10 21.40 -5.18
CA ALA A 338 0.84 20.69 -5.27
C ALA A 338 -0.26 21.50 -4.55
N ALA A 339 -1.32 21.86 -5.27
CA ALA A 339 -2.41 22.65 -4.71
C ALA A 339 -3.17 21.80 -3.67
N ALA A 340 -3.31 22.33 -2.46
CA ALA A 340 -4.22 21.76 -1.48
C ALA A 340 -5.66 21.87 -2.02
N LYS A 341 -6.41 20.77 -1.98
CA LYS A 341 -7.83 20.78 -2.33
C LYS A 341 -8.69 20.98 -1.09
N PRO A 342 -9.64 21.94 -1.10
CA PRO A 342 -10.75 21.90 -0.15
C PRO A 342 -11.62 20.71 -0.53
N ALA A 343 -11.45 19.57 0.16
CA ALA A 343 -12.22 18.37 -0.08
C ALA A 343 -13.21 18.16 1.07
N GLU A 344 -14.50 18.37 0.80
CA GLU A 344 -15.56 17.85 1.64
C GLU A 344 -15.94 16.45 1.14
N PRO A 345 -16.10 15.45 2.03
CA PRO A 345 -16.62 14.15 1.63
C PRO A 345 -18.02 14.31 1.02
N VAL A 346 -18.33 13.49 0.03
CA VAL A 346 -19.66 13.47 -0.57
C VAL A 346 -20.66 13.09 0.52
N LYS A 347 -21.69 13.93 0.74
CA LYS A 347 -22.78 13.61 1.68
C LYS A 347 -23.40 12.28 1.24
N ALA A 348 -23.27 11.25 2.08
CA ALA A 348 -23.81 9.94 1.80
C ALA A 348 -25.35 10.00 1.81
N GLU A 349 -25.98 10.21 0.64
CA GLU A 349 -27.38 9.89 0.45
C GLU A 349 -27.51 8.37 0.34
N ALA A 350 -27.97 7.74 1.41
CA ALA A 350 -28.37 6.35 1.40
C ALA A 350 -29.63 6.17 0.55
N LYS A 351 -29.46 5.91 -0.76
CA LYS A 351 -30.55 5.39 -1.58
C LYS A 351 -30.76 3.92 -1.21
N PRO A 352 -31.98 3.48 -0.81
CA PRO A 352 -32.22 2.08 -0.55
C PRO A 352 -32.05 1.29 -1.85
N ALA A 353 -31.29 0.20 -1.79
CA ALA A 353 -31.12 -0.73 -2.89
C ALA A 353 -32.50 -1.34 -3.25
N GLY A 354 -33.13 -0.80 -4.28
CA GLY A 354 -34.26 -1.43 -4.95
C GLY A 354 -33.77 -2.69 -5.67
N LYS A 355 -34.54 -3.78 -5.52
CA LYS A 355 -34.32 -5.04 -6.23
C LYS A 355 -34.32 -4.81 -7.75
N GLU A 356 -33.16 -4.90 -8.38
CA GLU A 356 -33.07 -5.29 -9.78
C GLU A 356 -32.29 -6.59 -9.87
N VAL A 357 -33.07 -7.65 -10.07
CA VAL A 357 -32.60 -8.98 -10.44
C VAL A 357 -32.13 -8.90 -11.89
N ALA A 358 -30.82 -8.98 -12.12
CA ALA A 358 -30.29 -9.27 -13.44
C ALA A 358 -30.69 -10.71 -13.81
N LYS A 359 -31.61 -10.83 -14.78
CA LYS A 359 -31.97 -12.09 -15.44
C LYS A 359 -30.76 -12.63 -16.19
N GLU A 360 -30.23 -13.75 -15.72
CA GLU A 360 -29.34 -14.61 -16.49
C GLU A 360 -30.22 -15.58 -17.29
N THR A 361 -30.28 -15.40 -18.61
CA THR A 361 -30.95 -16.33 -19.53
C THR A 361 -30.03 -17.53 -19.79
N ALA A 362 -30.40 -18.69 -19.26
CA ALA A 362 -29.87 -19.99 -19.66
C ALA A 362 -30.58 -20.50 -20.93
N PRO A 363 -29.91 -21.23 -21.84
CA PRO A 363 -30.60 -22.00 -22.87
C PRO A 363 -31.10 -23.33 -22.29
N ALA A 364 -32.32 -23.69 -22.68
CA ALA A 364 -32.95 -24.97 -22.41
C ALA A 364 -32.43 -26.05 -23.37
N ASP A 365 -32.12 -27.23 -22.84
CA ASP A 365 -32.86 -28.47 -23.19
C ASP A 365 -32.36 -29.63 -22.33
N ALA A 366 -33.32 -30.34 -21.75
CA ALA A 366 -33.11 -31.52 -20.93
C ALA A 366 -33.15 -32.78 -21.80
N ALA A 367 -32.18 -33.67 -21.62
CA ALA A 367 -32.30 -35.07 -22.00
C ALA A 367 -31.67 -35.97 -20.93
N ASN A 368 -32.51 -36.90 -20.47
CA ASN A 368 -32.33 -37.83 -19.38
C ASN A 368 -31.42 -39.00 -19.82
N ILE A 369 -30.35 -39.32 -19.09
CA ILE A 369 -29.65 -40.61 -19.21
C ILE A 369 -29.32 -41.16 -17.82
N GLU A 370 -29.74 -42.41 -17.62
CA GLU A 370 -29.67 -43.24 -16.42
C GLU A 370 -28.26 -43.48 -15.89
N VAL A 371 -28.19 -43.67 -14.56
CA VAL A 371 -27.00 -44.06 -13.80
C VAL A 371 -26.97 -45.57 -13.63
N PRO A 372 -25.91 -46.29 -14.07
CA PRO A 372 -25.58 -47.59 -13.51
C PRO A 372 -24.50 -47.45 -12.42
N LYS A 373 -24.77 -48.10 -11.28
CA LYS A 373 -23.82 -48.37 -10.19
C LYS A 373 -22.64 -49.22 -10.70
N SER A 374 -21.42 -48.80 -10.41
CA SER A 374 -20.25 -49.69 -10.30
C SER A 374 -19.24 -49.14 -9.30
N ALA A 375 -18.50 -50.06 -8.70
CA ALA A 375 -17.76 -50.00 -7.45
C ALA A 375 -16.60 -48.97 -7.39
N ALA A 376 -16.37 -48.48 -6.17
CA ALA A 376 -15.23 -47.67 -5.80
C ALA A 376 -13.93 -48.49 -5.77
N PRO A 377 -12.80 -47.97 -6.30
CA PRO A 377 -11.48 -48.26 -5.80
C PRO A 377 -11.05 -47.22 -4.77
N ALA A 378 -10.44 -47.68 -3.68
CA ALA A 378 -9.91 -46.87 -2.60
C ALA A 378 -8.81 -45.92 -3.11
N ILE A 379 -8.94 -44.62 -2.81
CA ILE A 379 -7.87 -43.63 -3.01
C ILE A 379 -7.03 -43.60 -1.73
N ALA A 380 -5.78 -44.06 -1.85
CA ALA A 380 -4.77 -43.93 -0.81
C ALA A 380 -4.44 -42.44 -0.56
N ALA A 381 -4.23 -42.09 0.71
CA ALA A 381 -3.87 -40.74 1.14
C ALA A 381 -2.52 -40.30 0.53
N ILE A 382 -2.52 -39.14 -0.12
CA ILE A 382 -1.29 -38.44 -0.52
C ILE A 382 -0.79 -37.64 0.69
N PRO A 383 0.46 -37.80 1.15
CA PRO A 383 0.99 -37.05 2.28
C PRO A 383 1.18 -35.57 1.91
N ALA A 384 0.82 -34.68 2.84
CA ALA A 384 1.05 -33.25 2.72
C ALA A 384 2.56 -32.95 2.65
N GLY A 385 3.02 -32.44 1.51
CA GLY A 385 4.38 -31.92 1.38
C GLY A 385 4.56 -30.67 2.22
N THR A 386 5.47 -30.72 3.18
CA THR A 386 5.91 -29.58 4.00
C THR A 386 6.57 -28.50 3.13
N ALA A 387 6.11 -27.25 3.28
CA ALA A 387 6.83 -26.08 2.81
C ALA A 387 8.26 -26.03 3.42
N PRO A 388 9.28 -25.58 2.68
CA PRO A 388 10.65 -25.54 3.18
C PRO A 388 10.77 -24.56 4.36
N LYS A 389 11.42 -25.03 5.44
CA LYS A 389 11.59 -24.36 6.75
C LYS A 389 12.37 -23.03 6.71
N THR A 390 12.86 -22.58 5.56
CA THR A 390 13.90 -21.54 5.46
C THR A 390 13.41 -20.19 4.93
N PHE A 391 12.21 -20.11 4.36
CA PHE A 391 11.71 -18.88 3.77
C PHE A 391 11.39 -17.81 4.83
N GLU A 392 10.52 -18.15 5.78
CA GLU A 392 10.11 -17.26 6.86
C GLU A 392 11.29 -16.88 7.76
N ASP A 393 12.24 -17.80 7.99
CA ASP A 393 13.44 -17.53 8.79
C ASP A 393 14.36 -16.50 8.13
N ASN A 394 14.46 -16.50 6.80
CA ASN A 394 15.27 -15.53 6.06
C ASN A 394 14.55 -14.19 5.89
N TRP A 395 13.23 -14.22 5.66
CA TRP A 395 12.38 -13.03 5.57
C TRP A 395 12.35 -12.25 6.89
N ASN A 396 12.21 -12.94 8.02
CA ASN A 396 12.17 -12.29 9.33
C ASN A 396 13.53 -11.72 9.76
N LYS A 397 14.66 -12.34 9.36
CA LYS A 397 16.01 -11.77 9.56
C LYS A 397 16.22 -10.47 8.77
N ALA A 398 15.69 -10.40 7.55
CA ALA A 398 15.79 -9.20 6.72
C ALA A 398 14.98 -8.03 7.31
N ILE A 399 13.75 -8.29 7.76
CA ILE A 399 12.85 -7.25 8.28
C ILE A 399 13.24 -6.77 9.68
N HIS A 400 13.63 -7.66 10.59
CA HIS A 400 13.76 -7.31 12.01
C HIS A 400 15.18 -6.99 12.46
N ASP A 401 16.18 -7.63 11.86
CA ASP A 401 17.59 -7.42 12.22
C ASP A 401 18.32 -6.52 11.21
N GLY A 402 17.65 -6.14 10.12
CA GLY A 402 18.24 -5.37 9.02
C GLY A 402 19.29 -6.15 8.23
N VAL A 403 19.25 -7.49 8.30
CA VAL A 403 20.18 -8.36 7.57
C VAL A 403 19.72 -8.46 6.12
N VAL A 404 20.29 -7.62 5.26
CA VAL A 404 20.16 -7.78 3.81
C VAL A 404 21.20 -8.83 3.38
N PRO A 405 20.80 -9.94 2.73
CA PRO A 405 21.75 -10.91 2.18
C PRO A 405 22.85 -10.18 1.39
N ASN A 406 24.12 -10.55 1.61
CA ASN A 406 25.31 -9.93 1.00
C ASN A 406 25.67 -8.50 1.47
N THR A 407 25.29 -8.07 2.67
CA THR A 407 25.77 -6.81 3.27
C THR A 407 26.62 -7.05 4.53
N ALA A 408 27.73 -6.30 4.67
CA ALA A 408 28.74 -6.50 5.72
C ALA A 408 28.43 -5.82 7.07
N SER A 409 27.22 -5.27 7.25
CA SER A 409 26.86 -4.46 8.42
C SER A 409 26.39 -5.33 9.58
N THR A 410 26.94 -5.12 10.78
CA THR A 410 26.51 -5.83 12.00
C THR A 410 25.15 -5.32 12.52
N PRO A 411 24.18 -6.21 12.81
CA PRO A 411 22.83 -5.82 13.23
C PRO A 411 22.81 -5.20 14.64
N ARG A 412 21.98 -4.16 14.83
CA ARG A 412 21.74 -3.55 16.16
C ARG A 412 20.61 -4.28 16.89
N PRO A 413 20.74 -4.62 18.18
CA PRO A 413 19.69 -5.32 18.91
C PRO A 413 18.45 -4.43 19.13
N SER A 414 17.28 -4.96 18.77
CA SER A 414 15.97 -4.34 19.01
C SER A 414 15.62 -4.34 20.52
N PRO A 415 14.92 -3.31 21.03
CA PRO A 415 14.66 -3.13 22.47
C PRO A 415 13.50 -4.00 23.03
N ARG A 416 13.24 -5.19 22.49
CA ARG A 416 12.23 -6.10 23.06
C ARG A 416 12.80 -7.01 24.18
N PRO A 417 12.03 -7.33 25.22
CA PRO A 417 12.48 -8.25 26.26
C PRO A 417 12.66 -9.67 25.70
N ARG A 418 13.74 -10.33 26.15
CA ARG A 418 14.13 -11.68 25.73
C ARG A 418 13.28 -12.75 26.45
N ARG A 419 12.73 -13.67 25.64
CA ARG A 419 12.13 -15.01 25.92
C ARG A 419 10.63 -15.07 26.25
N PHE A 420 9.83 -15.73 25.38
CA PHE A 420 9.30 -17.11 25.58
C PHE A 420 8.34 -17.59 24.45
N TRP A 421 8.69 -18.72 23.81
CA TRP A 421 7.91 -19.83 23.17
C TRP A 421 6.95 -19.60 21.96
N PRO A 422 6.49 -20.68 21.30
CA PRO A 422 6.49 -20.94 19.86
C PRO A 422 5.26 -20.34 19.14
N SER A 423 5.15 -20.54 17.83
CA SER A 423 3.99 -20.21 17.00
C SER A 423 2.64 -20.31 17.72
N LEU A 424 2.09 -19.18 18.17
CA LEU A 424 0.76 -19.13 18.74
C LEU A 424 -0.26 -18.90 17.63
N LYS A 425 -0.93 -19.96 17.19
CA LYS A 425 -2.30 -19.83 16.70
C LYS A 425 -3.20 -19.63 17.93
N LEU A 426 -3.79 -18.46 18.11
CA LEU A 426 -4.82 -18.24 19.12
C LEU A 426 -6.04 -19.13 18.79
N LYS A 427 -6.23 -20.23 19.52
CA LYS A 427 -7.47 -21.03 19.50
C LYS A 427 -8.43 -20.53 20.58
N GLN A 428 -9.64 -20.14 20.15
CA GLN A 428 -10.81 -19.95 21.02
C GLN A 428 -11.15 -21.25 21.77
N ARG A 429 -11.38 -21.18 23.09
CA ARG A 429 -12.04 -22.24 23.87
C ARG A 429 -13.26 -21.66 24.58
N VAL A 430 -14.41 -22.28 24.36
CA VAL A 430 -15.67 -22.10 25.10
C VAL A 430 -15.71 -23.16 26.22
N PRO A 431 -16.21 -22.86 27.43
CA PRO A 431 -16.30 -23.83 28.51
C PRO A 431 -17.65 -24.56 28.50
N VAL A 432 -17.65 -25.87 28.71
CA VAL A 432 -18.82 -26.62 29.18
C VAL A 432 -18.38 -27.36 30.44
N ALA A 433 -19.16 -27.17 31.50
CA ALA A 433 -18.86 -27.60 32.86
C ALA A 433 -19.24 -29.08 33.10
N LEU A 434 -18.52 -29.61 34.09
CA LEU A 434 -18.57 -30.89 34.81
C LEU A 434 -19.94 -31.55 35.05
N ARG A 435 -19.88 -32.90 35.02
CA ARG A 435 -20.69 -33.94 35.68
C ARG A 435 -22.21 -33.83 35.65
#